data_AF-A0A0F9FBT0-F1
#
_entry.id   AF-A0A0F9FBT0-F1
#
_cell.length_a   1.000
_cell.length_b   1.000
_cell.length_c   1.000
_cell.angle_alpha   90.00
_cell.angle_beta   90.00
_cell.angle_gamma   90.00
#
_symmetry.space_group_name_H-M   'P 1'
#
loop_
_entity.id
_entity.type
_entity.pdbx_description
1 polymer ?
#
loop_
_entity_poly.entity_id
_entity_poly.type
_entity_poly.pdbx_seq_one_letter_code
_entity_poly.pdbx_strand_id
1 'polypeptide(L)'
;MFLQAFDIEKYMPFIIAAALLGVGVLLLKIGLAITKAESKTNMKWVAGSFFIQYGVTLFIGAPILLEMVLDPLWRTTNYIPKSNLMIIAPVVILVSFFVTVNLINMLHKPGIVRSVVITLIVLGPIIASDYIMFLKMGTLF
;
A
#
# COMPACT_ATOMS: atom_id res chain seq x y z
N MET A 1 -4.41 27.11 31.72
CA MET A 1 -4.16 26.77 30.30
C MET A 1 -4.86 25.44 30.02
N PHE A 2 -6.18 25.46 29.88
CA PHE A 2 -7.01 24.26 29.79
C PHE A 2 -8.05 24.51 28.70
N LEU A 3 -8.17 23.54 27.78
CA LEU A 3 -9.07 23.53 26.63
C LEU A 3 -8.59 24.35 25.42
N GLN A 4 -7.40 23.99 24.90
CA GLN A 4 -7.16 24.09 23.47
C GLN A 4 -8.09 23.06 22.82
N ALA A 5 -9.12 23.50 22.10
CA ALA A 5 -9.98 22.61 21.33
C ALA A 5 -9.07 21.80 20.40
N PHE A 6 -9.10 20.47 20.51
CA PHE A 6 -8.41 19.60 19.56
C PHE A 6 -8.99 19.87 18.18
N ASP A 7 -8.21 20.52 17.33
CA ASP A 7 -8.56 20.73 15.93
C ASP A 7 -8.39 19.38 15.21
N ILE A 8 -9.42 18.55 15.32
CA ILE A 8 -9.47 17.19 14.78
C ILE A 8 -9.22 17.20 13.27
N GLU A 9 -9.61 18.27 12.57
CA GLU A 9 -9.42 18.41 11.12
C GLU A 9 -7.94 18.41 10.74
N LYS A 10 -7.09 19.06 11.54
CA LYS A 10 -5.63 19.03 11.34
C LYS A 10 -5.03 17.63 11.49
N TYR A 11 -5.61 16.79 12.34
CA TYR A 11 -5.13 15.43 12.58
C TYR A 11 -5.81 14.36 11.72
N MET A 12 -6.87 14.74 11.00
CA MET A 12 -7.67 13.83 10.18
C MET A 12 -6.84 12.97 9.22
N PRO A 13 -5.80 13.48 8.51
CA PRO A 13 -4.99 12.65 7.62
C PRO A 13 -4.23 11.54 8.36
N PHE A 14 -3.73 11.83 9.57
CA PHE A 14 -3.02 10.85 10.40
C PHE A 14 -3.97 9.81 10.97
N ILE A 15 -5.19 10.21 11.35
CA ILE A 15 -6.23 9.30 11.83
C ILE A 15 -6.65 8.34 10.71
N ILE A 16 -6.88 8.87 9.51
CA ILE A 16 -7.20 8.06 8.32
C ILE A 16 -6.06 7.10 8.00
N ALA A 17 -4.81 7.58 7.99
CA ALA A 17 -3.65 6.73 7.76
C ALA A 17 -3.53 5.60 8.79
N ALA A 18 -3.71 5.91 10.08
CA ALA A 18 -3.67 4.91 11.14
C ALA A 18 -4.80 3.87 10.99
N ALA A 19 -6.01 4.30 10.63
CA ALA A 19 -7.13 3.42 10.37
C ALA A 19 -6.86 2.49 9.17
N LEU A 20 -6.32 3.02 8.07
CA LEU A 20 -5.96 2.23 6.88
C LEU A 20 -4.88 1.18 7.19
N LEU A 21 -3.85 1.55 7.96
CA LEU A 21 -2.83 0.59 8.41
C LEU A 21 -3.45 -0.51 9.29
N GLY A 22 -4.33 -0.14 10.23
CA GLY A 22 -5.05 -1.10 11.07
C GLY A 22 -5.92 -2.07 10.27
N VAL A 23 -6.69 -1.55 9.30
CA VAL A 23 -7.49 -2.36 8.39
C VAL A 23 -6.60 -3.28 7.55
N GLY A 24 -5.45 -2.81 7.07
CA GLY A 24 -4.49 -3.63 6.32
C GLY A 24 -3.99 -4.84 7.11
N VAL A 25 -3.65 -4.65 8.40
CA VAL A 25 -3.27 -5.76 9.29
C VAL A 25 -4.41 -6.77 9.44
N LEU A 26 -5.65 -6.30 9.58
CA LEU A 26 -6.83 -7.16 9.71
C LEU A 26 -7.11 -7.93 8.40
N LEU A 27 -6.97 -7.28 7.25
CA LEU A 27 -7.12 -7.94 5.94
C LEU A 27 -6.07 -9.04 5.74
N LEU A 28 -4.82 -8.79 6.13
CA LEU A 28 -3.77 -9.81 6.11
C LEU A 28 -4.12 -10.98 7.04
N LYS A 29 -4.62 -10.70 8.25
CA LYS A 29 -5.06 -11.74 9.20
C LYS A 29 -6.18 -12.60 8.62
N ILE A 30 -7.18 -11.98 8.00
CA ILE A 30 -8.30 -12.66 7.37
C ILE A 30 -7.81 -13.51 6.18
N GLY A 31 -6.95 -12.96 5.32
CA GLY A 31 -6.37 -13.70 4.20
C GLY A 31 -5.58 -14.94 4.65
N LEU A 32 -4.77 -14.82 5.70
CA LEU A 32 -4.04 -15.95 6.29
C LEU A 32 -4.98 -17.01 6.89
N ALA A 33 -6.09 -16.59 7.50
CA ALA A 33 -7.09 -17.51 8.04
C ALA A 33 -7.82 -18.27 6.93
N ILE A 34 -8.27 -17.58 5.88
CA ILE A 34 -8.98 -18.20 4.73
C ILE A 34 -8.10 -19.22 4.02
N THR A 35 -6.82 -18.88 3.82
CA THR A 35 -5.87 -19.73 3.09
C THR A 35 -5.21 -20.82 3.95
N LYS A 36 -5.56 -20.91 5.24
CA LYS A 36 -4.99 -21.87 6.20
C LYS A 36 -3.45 -21.82 6.22
N ALA A 37 -2.90 -20.63 6.47
CA ALA A 37 -1.45 -20.47 6.60
C ALA A 37 -0.89 -21.31 7.76
N GLU A 38 0.24 -21.96 7.52
CA GLU A 38 0.80 -22.98 8.42
C GLU A 38 1.65 -22.38 9.55
N SER A 39 2.20 -21.18 9.34
CA SER A 39 3.17 -20.59 10.27
C SER A 39 2.91 -19.12 10.57
N LYS A 40 3.38 -18.68 11.75
CA LYS A 40 3.44 -17.26 12.18
C LYS A 40 2.12 -16.50 11.97
N THR A 41 0.98 -17.11 12.33
CA THR A 41 -0.36 -16.52 12.14
C THR A 41 -0.85 -15.69 13.34
N ASN A 42 -0.13 -15.68 14.47
CA ASN A 42 -0.47 -14.87 15.64
C ASN A 42 -0.42 -13.37 15.31
N MET A 43 -1.26 -12.56 15.96
CA MET A 43 -1.43 -11.13 15.65
C MET A 43 -0.11 -10.34 15.66
N LYS A 44 0.81 -10.66 16.58
CA LYS A 44 2.15 -10.06 16.65
C LYS A 44 2.95 -10.27 15.34
N TRP A 45 2.89 -11.48 14.80
CA TRP A 45 3.58 -11.85 13.56
C TRP A 45 2.88 -11.25 12.34
N VAL A 46 1.55 -11.19 12.34
CA VAL A 46 0.76 -10.59 11.24
C VAL A 46 1.00 -9.08 11.15
N ALA A 47 0.98 -8.37 12.29
CA ALA A 47 1.30 -6.95 12.30
C ALA A 47 2.74 -6.70 11.86
N GLY A 48 3.71 -7.45 12.41
CA GLY A 48 5.11 -7.32 12.03
C GLY A 48 5.37 -7.59 10.55
N SER A 49 4.78 -8.66 9.99
CA SER A 49 4.93 -8.97 8.57
C SER A 49 4.24 -7.93 7.68
N PHE A 50 3.09 -7.39 8.10
CA PHE A 50 2.44 -6.29 7.38
C PHE A 50 3.32 -5.05 7.32
N PHE A 51 3.91 -4.62 8.44
CA PHE A 51 4.78 -3.43 8.44
C PHE A 51 6.06 -3.64 7.64
N ILE A 52 6.62 -4.86 7.60
CA ILE A 52 7.75 -5.19 6.72
C ILE A 52 7.32 -5.09 5.26
N GLN A 53 6.19 -5.69 4.88
CA GLN A 53 5.65 -5.62 3.51
C GLN A 53 5.42 -4.16 3.10
N TYR A 54 4.69 -3.40 3.92
CA TYR A 54 4.42 -1.98 3.71
C TYR A 54 5.70 -1.16 3.58
N GLY A 55 6.67 -1.35 4.47
CA GLY A 55 7.94 -0.63 4.44
C GLY A 55 8.76 -0.93 3.19
N VAL A 56 8.83 -2.19 2.75
CA VAL A 56 9.53 -2.56 1.52
C VAL A 56 8.83 -1.98 0.28
N THR A 57 7.50 -2.06 0.22
CA THR A 57 6.72 -1.46 -0.88
C THR A 57 6.91 0.05 -0.93
N LEU A 58 6.88 0.74 0.21
CA LEU A 58 7.19 2.17 0.28
C LEU A 58 8.61 2.47 -0.17
N PHE A 59 9.59 1.66 0.21
CA PHE A 59 10.98 1.88 -0.20
C PHE A 59 11.17 1.72 -1.72
N ILE A 60 10.51 0.73 -2.32
CA ILE A 60 10.51 0.53 -3.78
C ILE A 60 9.79 1.69 -4.50
N GLY A 61 8.69 2.19 -3.92
CA GLY A 61 7.93 3.32 -4.47
C GLY A 61 8.49 4.71 -4.15
N ALA A 62 9.38 4.83 -3.16
CA ALA A 62 9.89 6.09 -2.65
C ALA A 62 10.57 6.96 -3.72
N PRO A 63 11.38 6.42 -4.66
CA PRO A 63 11.96 7.22 -5.73
C PRO A 63 10.89 7.92 -6.59
N ILE A 64 9.79 7.22 -6.91
CA ILE A 64 8.69 7.78 -7.70
C ILE A 64 7.94 8.84 -6.90
N LEU A 65 7.62 8.55 -5.63
CA LEU A 65 6.96 9.51 -4.74
C LEU A 65 7.81 10.77 -4.53
N LEU A 66 9.13 10.59 -4.42
CA LEU A 66 10.08 11.68 -4.31
C LEU A 66 10.09 12.53 -5.58
N GLU A 67 10.18 11.92 -6.76
CA GLU A 67 10.09 12.65 -8.03
C GLU A 67 8.77 13.42 -8.16
N MET A 68 7.63 12.81 -7.83
CA MET A 68 6.31 13.47 -7.88
C MET A 68 6.21 14.69 -6.94
N VAL A 69 6.88 14.65 -5.78
CA VAL A 69 6.87 15.76 -4.80
C VAL A 69 7.89 16.84 -5.17
N LEU A 70 9.03 16.47 -5.75
CA LEU A 70 10.08 17.41 -6.13
C LEU A 70 9.78 18.12 -7.46
N ASP A 71 9.05 17.50 -8.39
CA ASP A 71 8.75 18.06 -9.72
C ASP A 71 8.03 19.44 -9.67
N PRO A 72 6.99 19.65 -8.82
CA PRO A 72 6.36 20.96 -8.65
C PRO A 72 7.26 22.00 -7.97
N LEU A 73 8.21 21.56 -7.14
CA LEU A 73 9.08 22.43 -6.34
C LEU A 73 10.26 22.98 -7.14
N TRP A 74 10.73 22.25 -8.15
CA TRP A 74 11.93 22.62 -8.90
C TRP A 74 11.68 23.36 -10.22
N ARG A 75 10.44 23.41 -10.75
CA ARG A 75 10.12 23.98 -12.08
C ARG A 75 11.16 23.59 -13.16
N THR A 76 11.77 22.42 -13.04
CA THR A 76 12.81 21.99 -13.96
C THR A 76 12.13 21.54 -15.23
N THR A 77 12.51 22.16 -16.33
CA THR A 77 12.05 21.94 -17.71
C THR A 77 12.23 20.50 -18.23
N ASN A 78 12.72 19.57 -17.41
CA ASN A 78 12.78 18.14 -17.70
C ASN A 78 11.53 17.47 -17.14
N TYR A 79 10.39 17.83 -17.73
CA TYR A 79 9.15 17.09 -17.58
C TYR A 79 9.49 15.63 -17.94
N ILE A 80 9.51 14.70 -16.97
CA ILE A 80 9.48 13.28 -17.30
C ILE A 80 8.21 13.14 -18.16
N PRO A 81 8.33 12.86 -19.48
CA PRO A 81 7.15 12.83 -20.32
C PRO A 81 6.19 11.83 -19.69
N LYS A 82 4.89 12.15 -19.65
CA LYS A 82 3.84 11.28 -19.05
C LYS A 82 3.97 9.81 -19.51
N SER A 83 4.59 9.57 -20.68
CA SER A 83 4.97 8.26 -21.21
C SER A 83 5.89 7.43 -20.30
N ASN A 84 6.84 8.03 -19.59
CA ASN A 84 7.78 7.29 -18.75
C ASN A 84 7.14 6.86 -17.43
N LEU A 85 6.27 7.68 -16.84
CA LEU A 85 5.43 7.30 -15.69
C LEU A 85 4.51 6.12 -16.04
N MET A 86 4.02 6.07 -17.29
CA MET A 86 3.19 4.97 -17.80
C MET A 86 3.94 3.62 -17.86
N ILE A 87 5.29 3.64 -17.92
CA ILE A 87 6.13 2.43 -17.93
C ILE A 87 6.64 2.12 -16.52
N ILE A 88 7.06 3.14 -15.78
CA ILE A 88 7.67 3.00 -14.45
C ILE A 88 6.65 2.54 -13.40
N ALA A 89 5.43 3.09 -13.42
CA ALA A 89 4.40 2.72 -12.43
C ALA A 89 3.99 1.25 -12.52
N PRO A 90 3.70 0.66 -13.70
CA PRO A 90 3.44 -0.77 -13.82
C PRO A 90 4.61 -1.65 -13.35
N VAL A 91 5.85 -1.26 -13.63
CA VAL A 91 7.04 -2.00 -13.17
C VAL A 91 7.11 -2.02 -11.65
N VAL A 92 6.92 -0.88 -10.99
CA VAL A 92 6.91 -0.81 -9.52
C VAL A 92 5.75 -1.58 -8.91
N ILE A 93 4.56 -1.54 -9.51
CA ILE A 93 3.41 -2.34 -9.06
C ILE A 93 3.73 -3.84 -9.17
N LEU A 94 4.25 -4.29 -10.32
CA LEU A 94 4.62 -5.69 -10.54
C LEU A 94 5.70 -6.15 -9.56
N VAL A 95 6.78 -5.39 -9.41
CA VAL A 95 7.87 -5.73 -8.49
C VAL A 95 7.35 -5.76 -7.05
N SER A 96 6.57 -4.76 -6.63
CA SER A 96 5.98 -4.72 -5.29
C SER A 96 5.04 -5.89 -5.04
N PHE A 97 4.23 -6.27 -6.03
CA PHE A 97 3.36 -7.44 -5.97
C PHE A 97 4.17 -8.73 -5.78
N PHE A 98 5.19 -8.95 -6.61
CA PHE A 98 6.07 -10.12 -6.51
C PHE A 98 6.77 -10.18 -5.15
N VAL A 99 7.29 -9.07 -4.66
CA VAL A 99 7.95 -9.00 -3.35
C VAL A 99 6.96 -9.32 -2.23
N THR A 100 5.74 -8.79 -2.30
CA THR A 100 4.70 -9.03 -1.29
C THR A 100 4.29 -10.50 -1.25
N VAL A 101 4.03 -11.11 -2.42
CA VAL A 101 3.72 -12.55 -2.53
C VAL A 101 4.84 -13.39 -1.92
N ASN A 102 6.10 -13.09 -2.26
CA ASN A 102 7.25 -13.82 -1.74
C ASN A 102 7.42 -13.66 -0.22
N LEU A 103 7.27 -12.44 0.30
CA LEU A 103 7.34 -12.17 1.74
C LEU A 103 6.25 -12.93 2.50
N ILE A 104 5.01 -12.94 2.01
CA ILE A 104 3.91 -13.71 2.61
C ILE A 104 4.24 -15.21 2.59
N ASN A 105 4.71 -15.73 1.45
CA ASN A 105 5.08 -17.13 1.31
C ASN A 105 6.21 -17.53 2.27
N MET A 106 7.24 -16.70 2.37
CA MET A 106 8.40 -16.92 3.22
C MET A 106 8.04 -16.86 4.71
N LEU A 107 7.22 -15.89 5.11
CA LEU A 107 6.92 -15.63 6.52
C LEU A 107 5.84 -16.57 7.06
N HIS A 108 4.77 -16.78 6.30
CA HIS A 108 3.59 -17.50 6.78
C HIS A 108 3.44 -18.91 6.21
N LYS A 109 4.24 -19.26 5.19
CA LYS A 109 4.23 -20.58 4.51
C LYS A 109 2.85 -21.08 4.05
N PRO A 110 1.95 -20.25 3.48
CA PRO A 110 0.69 -20.76 2.92
C PRO A 110 0.87 -21.45 1.55
N GLY A 111 2.04 -21.35 0.90
CA GLY A 111 2.29 -21.79 -0.47
C GLY A 111 2.09 -20.66 -1.49
N ILE A 112 2.72 -20.77 -2.67
CA ILE A 112 2.80 -19.67 -3.65
C ILE A 112 1.42 -19.22 -4.16
N VAL A 113 0.55 -20.17 -4.53
CA VAL A 113 -0.80 -19.87 -5.05
C VAL A 113 -1.64 -19.18 -3.98
N ARG A 114 -1.56 -19.64 -2.73
CA ARG A 114 -2.29 -19.05 -1.62
C ARG A 114 -1.73 -17.67 -1.23
N SER A 115 -0.43 -17.46 -1.36
CA SER A 115 0.22 -16.16 -1.14
C SER A 115 -0.25 -15.11 -2.15
N VAL A 116 -0.47 -15.51 -3.41
CA VAL A 116 -1.09 -14.65 -4.42
C VAL A 116 -2.50 -14.25 -4.01
N VAL A 117 -3.32 -15.21 -3.55
CA VAL A 117 -4.69 -14.92 -3.06
C VAL A 117 -4.67 -13.94 -1.89
N ILE A 118 -3.80 -14.14 -0.89
CA ILE A 118 -3.68 -13.22 0.25
C ILE A 118 -3.28 -11.83 -0.24
N THR A 119 -2.31 -11.75 -1.15
CA THR A 119 -1.84 -10.48 -1.72
C THR A 119 -2.97 -9.75 -2.44
N LEU A 120 -3.82 -10.46 -3.19
CA LEU A 120 -5.00 -9.89 -3.84
C LEU A 120 -6.09 -9.46 -2.85
N ILE A 121 -6.26 -10.14 -1.72
CA ILE A 121 -7.19 -9.71 -0.66
C ILE A 121 -6.73 -8.39 -0.02
N VAL A 122 -5.41 -8.20 0.13
CA VAL A 122 -4.83 -6.99 0.71
C VAL A 122 -4.78 -5.85 -0.30
N LEU A 123 -4.29 -6.10 -1.52
CA LEU A 123 -4.10 -5.08 -2.56
C LEU A 123 -5.37 -4.82 -3.38
N GLY A 124 -6.27 -5.79 -3.51
CA GLY A 124 -7.48 -5.69 -4.33
C GLY A 124 -8.38 -4.50 -3.95
N PRO A 125 -8.70 -4.29 -2.67
CA PRO A 125 -9.47 -3.11 -2.24
C PRO A 125 -8.78 -1.79 -2.57
N ILE A 126 -7.44 -1.75 -2.47
CA ILE A 126 -6.65 -0.55 -2.80
C ILE A 126 -6.77 -0.25 -4.30
N ILE A 127 -6.47 -1.24 -5.15
CA ILE A 127 -6.55 -1.11 -6.61
C ILE A 127 -7.97 -0.75 -7.06
N ALA A 128 -9.00 -1.38 -6.47
CA ALA A 128 -10.39 -1.07 -6.77
C ALA A 128 -10.78 0.35 -6.36
N SER A 129 -10.32 0.81 -5.20
CA SER A 129 -10.57 2.18 -4.73
C SER A 129 -9.89 3.23 -5.61
N ASP A 130 -8.64 2.99 -6.01
CA ASP A 130 -7.90 3.87 -6.91
C ASP A 130 -8.60 3.93 -8.28
N TYR A 131 -9.00 2.78 -8.82
CA TYR A 131 -9.73 2.70 -10.09
C TYR A 131 -11.06 3.46 -10.07
N ILE A 132 -11.85 3.32 -9.00
CA ILE A 132 -13.12 4.06 -8.82
C ILE A 132 -12.84 5.57 -8.68
N MET A 133 -11.80 5.96 -7.96
CA MET A 133 -11.41 7.36 -7.82
C MET A 133 -10.99 7.97 -9.16
N PHE A 134 -10.17 7.26 -9.93
CA PHE A 134 -9.78 7.67 -11.28
C PHE A 134 -10.97 7.79 -12.24
N LEU A 135 -11.93 6.86 -12.21
CA LEU A 135 -13.15 6.95 -13.02
C LEU A 135 -13.97 8.20 -12.66
N LYS A 136 -14.13 8.50 -11.37
CA LYS A 136 -14.88 9.68 -10.90
C LYS A 136 -14.15 11.00 -11.20
N MET A 137 -12.82 11.02 -11.12
CA MET A 137 -12.01 12.19 -11.49
C MET A 137 -11.96 12.38 -13.01
N GLY A 138 -11.94 11.30 -13.80
CA GLY A 138 -12.00 11.35 -15.26
C GLY A 138 -13.33 11.85 -15.81
N THR A 139 -14.44 11.73 -15.06
CA THR A 139 -15.73 12.36 -15.40
C THR A 139 -15.87 13.82 -14.96
N LEU A 140 -14.88 14.37 -14.24
CA LEU A 140 -14.86 15.77 -13.78
C LEU A 140 -14.08 16.70 -14.74
N PHE A 141 -13.57 16.17 -15.86
CA PHE A 141 -12.91 16.91 -16.94
C PHE A 141 -13.58 16.66 -18.28
#